data_AF-A5GJC4-F1
#
_entry.id   AF-A5GJC4-F1
#
_cell.length_a   1.000
_cell.length_b   1.000
_cell.length_c   1.000
_cell.angle_alpha   90.00
_cell.angle_beta   90.00
_cell.angle_gamma   90.00
#
_symmetry.space_group_name_H-M   'P 1'
#
loop_
_entity.id
_entity.type
_entity.pdbx_description
1 polymer ?
#
loop_
_entity_poly.entity_id
_entity_poly.type
_entity_poly.pdbx_seq_one_letter_code
_entity_poly.pdbx_strand_id
1 'polypeptide(L)'
;MTVGLAEAQQALDRGDYGQCLRLLEPLATTHPINEPEGALIRMLMVTAWMGQGEERRAISTCRLLTRCKDPDLRIRARQLLNVLEAPSLERPARWSMQLPTLEMTPRTGQRPRLSRRRRLPAPPPPPPTGPTQAPSAGFAAVVLAVLVGLTLLLGGCVQIRADLDLVGPDRLEMSWHINSLSGSTLPWQNNFQAALRDQEPNWTATQGREGELNLTSRPLNTDTAAKLLADSVARAGRTAGLSLPPPSLSLHERNWLVGVQQNLTLNLDLTEITSLPSDSLLISIGPGTDLRQVSSAPIPARLDNQRIVWPLAQGAVNHLQWQRWQWSRLGLGGLGILGLLLISTLLQSIRQSLGFGYPQLPS
;
A
#
# COMPACT_ATOMS: atom_id res chain seq x y z
N MET A 1 -4.05 18.44 27.70
CA MET A 1 -2.79 19.21 27.54
C MET A 1 -3.12 20.65 27.86
N THR A 2 -2.52 21.21 28.90
CA THR A 2 -2.70 22.62 29.27
C THR A 2 -2.16 23.53 28.15
N VAL A 3 -2.81 24.67 27.90
CA VAL A 3 -2.47 25.58 26.79
C VAL A 3 -0.99 26.00 26.81
N GLY A 4 -0.41 26.19 28.00
CA GLY A 4 1.01 26.55 28.15
C GLY A 4 2.01 25.45 27.77
N LEU A 5 1.65 24.17 27.90
CA LEU A 5 2.55 23.07 27.51
C LEU A 5 2.69 22.97 25.98
N ALA A 6 1.61 23.23 25.25
CA ALA A 6 1.61 23.20 23.78
C ALA A 6 2.47 24.33 23.20
N GLU A 7 2.37 25.54 23.77
CA GLU A 7 3.21 26.68 23.38
C GLU A 7 4.68 26.44 23.67
N ALA A 8 5.00 25.82 24.82
CA ALA A 8 6.37 25.46 25.17
C ALA A 8 6.97 24.41 24.21
N GLN A 9 6.18 23.42 23.80
CA GLN A 9 6.60 22.42 22.80
C GLN A 9 6.88 23.10 21.45
N GLN A 10 6.01 24.01 21.02
CA GLN A 10 6.19 24.74 19.75
C GLN A 10 7.47 25.60 19.77
N ALA A 11 7.80 26.21 20.92
CA ALA A 11 9.07 26.95 21.07
C ALA A 11 10.28 26.00 20.99
N LEU A 12 10.18 24.80 21.58
CA LEU A 12 11.21 23.77 21.49
C LEU A 12 11.43 23.30 20.05
N ASP A 13 10.35 23.06 19.31
CA ASP A 13 10.40 22.60 17.91
C ASP A 13 11.02 23.65 16.97
N ARG A 14 10.94 24.94 17.33
CA ARG A 14 11.60 26.06 16.63
C ARG A 14 13.06 26.28 17.05
N GLY A 15 13.53 25.58 18.08
CA GLY A 15 14.86 25.76 18.65
C GLY A 15 15.01 26.97 19.57
N ASP A 16 13.92 27.64 19.97
CA ASP A 16 13.97 28.72 20.97
C ASP A 16 13.90 28.13 22.39
N TYR A 17 15.03 27.56 22.81
CA TYR A 17 15.16 26.92 24.12
C TYR A 17 14.95 27.89 25.29
N GLY A 18 15.28 29.17 25.11
CA GLY A 18 15.10 30.19 26.15
C GLY A 18 13.64 30.54 26.38
N GLN A 19 12.86 30.71 25.31
CA GLN A 19 11.41 30.87 25.41
C GLN A 19 10.74 29.62 25.99
N CYS A 20 11.14 28.42 25.54
CA CYS A 20 10.64 27.15 26.05
C CYS A 20 10.78 27.05 27.58
N LEU A 21 11.98 27.30 28.11
CA LEU A 21 12.22 27.22 29.56
C LEU A 21 11.40 28.24 30.36
N ARG A 22 11.24 29.48 29.87
CA ARG A 22 10.40 30.49 30.54
C ARG A 22 8.94 30.07 30.67
N LEU A 23 8.43 29.32 29.70
CA LEU A 23 7.06 28.79 29.72
C LEU A 23 6.94 27.55 30.63
N LEU A 24 7.98 26.71 30.69
CA LEU A 24 7.97 25.46 31.47
C LEU A 24 8.28 25.64 32.96
N GLU A 25 9.11 26.61 33.36
CA GLU A 25 9.49 26.87 34.76
C GLU A 25 8.29 27.06 35.73
N PRO A 26 7.27 27.89 35.40
CA PRO A 26 6.09 28.01 36.27
C PRO A 26 5.28 26.71 36.32
N LEU A 27 5.14 26.00 35.18
CA LEU A 27 4.43 24.73 35.12
C LEU A 27 5.14 23.63 35.95
N ALA A 28 6.47 23.61 35.95
CA ALA A 28 7.28 22.70 36.74
C ALA A 28 7.19 22.95 38.25
N THR A 29 6.77 24.17 38.64
CA THR A 29 6.52 24.56 40.05
C THR A 29 5.13 24.10 40.49
N THR A 30 4.13 24.19 39.61
CA THR A 30 2.76 23.73 39.89
C THR A 30 2.63 22.21 39.87
N HIS A 31 3.38 21.52 38.99
CA HIS A 31 3.31 20.07 38.83
C HIS A 31 4.52 19.36 39.43
N PRO A 32 4.36 18.59 40.54
CA PRO A 32 5.46 17.84 41.13
C PRO A 32 5.94 16.71 40.21
N ILE A 33 7.21 16.33 40.34
CA ILE A 33 7.85 15.26 39.53
C ILE A 33 7.20 13.87 39.69
N ASN A 34 6.44 13.66 40.75
CA ASN A 34 5.74 12.40 41.00
C ASN A 34 4.48 12.24 40.14
N GLU A 35 3.99 13.32 39.54
CA GLU A 35 2.90 13.30 38.57
C GLU A 35 3.45 13.07 37.16
N PRO A 36 2.71 12.33 36.31
CA PRO A 36 3.15 12.06 34.94
C PRO A 36 3.32 13.36 34.12
N GLU A 37 2.45 14.34 34.31
CA GLU A 37 2.54 15.64 33.63
C GLU A 37 3.77 16.45 34.09
N GLY A 38 4.07 16.44 35.39
CA GLY A 38 5.28 17.07 35.94
C GLY A 38 6.58 16.40 35.47
N ALA A 39 6.57 15.08 35.30
CA ALA A 39 7.69 14.34 34.73
C ALA A 39 7.90 14.67 33.24
N LEU A 40 6.82 14.81 32.48
CA LEU A 40 6.87 15.20 31.06
C LEU A 40 7.41 16.63 30.89
N ILE A 41 6.93 17.59 31.68
CA ILE A 41 7.42 18.97 31.67
C ILE A 41 8.95 18.99 31.87
N ARG A 42 9.44 18.26 32.87
CA ARG A 42 10.87 18.17 33.18
C ARG A 42 11.67 17.46 32.08
N MET A 43 11.08 16.52 31.35
CA MET A 43 11.70 15.91 30.18
C MET A 43 11.89 16.92 29.03
N LEU A 44 10.92 17.82 28.83
CA LEU A 44 11.04 18.90 27.85
C LEU A 44 12.10 19.94 28.27
N MET A 45 12.14 20.28 29.56
CA MET A 45 13.19 21.16 30.12
C MET A 45 14.60 20.57 29.93
N VAL A 46 14.77 19.26 30.11
CA VAL A 46 16.03 18.57 29.82
C VAL A 46 16.46 18.76 28.38
N THR A 47 15.54 18.59 27.42
CA THR A 47 15.82 18.83 25.99
C THR A 47 16.26 20.27 25.74
N ALA A 48 15.59 21.23 26.36
CA ALA A 48 15.96 22.64 26.24
C ALA A 48 17.33 22.97 26.86
N TRP A 49 17.67 22.40 28.03
CA TRP A 49 18.99 22.59 28.65
C TRP A 49 20.11 21.96 27.84
N MET A 50 19.89 20.81 27.21
CA MET A 50 20.86 20.23 26.27
C MET A 50 21.09 21.17 25.07
N GLY A 51 20.03 21.76 24.51
CA GLY A 51 20.14 22.73 23.42
C GLY A 51 20.90 24.01 23.77
N GLN A 52 20.93 24.40 25.06
CA GLN A 52 21.69 25.55 25.55
C GLN A 52 23.11 25.20 26.03
N GLY A 53 23.50 23.93 26.03
CA GLY A 53 24.79 23.47 26.56
C GLY A 53 24.85 23.42 28.09
N GLU A 54 23.72 23.52 28.80
CA GLU A 54 23.64 23.48 30.26
C GLU A 54 23.56 22.03 30.77
N GLU A 55 24.57 21.24 30.43
CA GLU A 55 24.61 19.78 30.62
C GLU A 55 24.45 19.35 32.09
N ARG A 56 24.98 20.14 33.03
CA ARG A 56 24.88 19.86 34.47
C ARG A 56 23.42 19.82 34.97
N ARG A 57 22.56 20.71 34.46
CA ARG A 57 21.13 20.76 34.83
C ARG A 57 20.33 19.65 34.17
N ALA A 58 20.70 19.31 32.92
CA ALA A 58 20.13 18.17 32.22
C ALA A 58 20.41 16.85 32.98
N ILE A 59 21.66 16.59 33.36
CA ILE A 59 22.06 15.39 34.10
C ILE A 59 21.34 15.30 35.45
N SER A 60 21.33 16.38 36.24
CA SER A 60 20.69 16.36 37.56
C SER A 60 19.19 16.07 37.48
N THR A 61 18.51 16.64 36.47
CA THR A 61 17.07 16.43 36.25
C THR A 61 16.79 15.03 35.69
N CYS A 62 17.61 14.52 34.76
CA CYS A 62 17.53 13.14 34.29
C CYS A 62 17.64 12.13 35.43
N ARG A 63 18.59 12.33 36.36
CA ARG A 63 18.74 11.48 37.55
C ARG A 63 17.46 11.45 38.39
N LEU A 64 16.78 12.59 38.58
CA LEU A 64 15.50 12.63 39.28
C LEU A 64 14.39 11.88 38.51
N LEU A 65 14.33 12.06 37.18
CA LEU A 65 13.35 11.39 36.32
C LEU A 65 13.53 9.86 36.27
N THR A 66 14.72 9.32 36.56
CA THR A 66 14.89 7.85 36.68
C THR A 66 14.08 7.20 37.80
N ARG A 67 13.51 8.01 38.71
CA ARG A 67 12.70 7.58 39.86
C ARG A 67 11.20 7.91 39.69
N CYS A 68 10.77 8.44 38.54
CA CYS A 68 9.37 8.76 38.32
C CYS A 68 8.49 7.50 38.28
N LYS A 69 7.20 7.66 38.60
CA LYS A 69 6.21 6.57 38.58
C LYS A 69 5.99 6.05 37.16
N ASP A 70 5.95 6.95 36.18
CA ASP A 70 5.76 6.62 34.76
C ASP A 70 6.91 5.72 34.25
N PRO A 71 6.60 4.50 33.75
CA PRO A 71 7.61 3.56 33.27
C PRO A 71 8.30 4.00 31.98
N ASP A 72 7.59 4.65 31.06
CA ASP A 72 8.11 5.02 29.76
C ASP A 72 9.06 6.22 29.88
N LEU A 73 8.65 7.23 30.65
CA LEU A 73 9.52 8.38 30.95
C LEU A 73 10.77 7.95 31.72
N ARG A 74 10.66 6.97 32.62
CA ARG A 74 11.79 6.43 33.37
C ARG A 74 12.81 5.74 32.46
N ILE A 75 12.35 4.98 31.47
CA ILE A 75 13.24 4.32 30.48
C ILE A 75 13.94 5.39 29.63
N ARG A 76 13.19 6.37 29.11
CA ARG A 76 13.74 7.48 28.31
C ARG A 76 14.78 8.28 29.10
N ALA A 77 14.49 8.60 30.37
CA ALA A 77 15.42 9.31 31.24
C ALA A 77 16.73 8.55 31.46
N ARG A 78 16.68 7.22 31.63
CA ARG A 78 17.89 6.37 31.79
C ARG A 78 18.73 6.34 30.53
N GLN A 79 18.09 6.19 29.37
CA GLN A 79 18.80 6.20 28.08
C GLN A 79 19.51 7.52 27.87
N LEU A 80 18.82 8.64 28.14
CA LEU A 80 19.40 9.97 27.99
C LEU A 80 20.54 10.21 29.00
N LEU A 81 20.37 9.77 30.24
CA LEU A 81 21.41 9.86 31.26
C LEU A 81 22.69 9.11 30.85
N ASN A 82 22.56 7.91 30.28
CA ASN A 82 23.71 7.13 29.80
C ASN A 82 24.49 7.87 28.70
N VAL A 83 23.80 8.63 27.84
CA VAL A 83 24.44 9.43 26.78
C VAL A 83 25.14 10.65 27.37
N LEU A 84 24.48 11.37 28.29
CA LEU A 84 25.03 12.57 28.92
C LEU A 84 26.20 12.28 29.89
N GLU A 85 26.22 11.10 30.51
CA GLU A 85 27.31 10.69 31.40
C GLU A 85 28.45 9.95 30.66
N ALA A 86 28.33 9.77 29.34
CA ALA A 86 29.35 9.10 28.58
C ALA A 86 30.68 9.88 28.64
N PRO A 87 31.79 9.24 29.02
CA PRO A 87 33.07 9.92 29.10
C PRO A 87 33.50 10.41 27.72
N SER A 88 34.01 11.65 27.65
CA SER A 88 34.64 12.12 26.43
C SER A 88 35.89 11.29 26.14
N LEU A 89 35.93 10.67 24.97
CA LEU A 89 37.09 9.88 24.56
C LEU A 89 38.20 10.85 24.14
N GLU A 90 39.34 10.81 24.83
CA GLU A 90 40.52 11.56 24.42
C GLU A 90 41.00 11.04 23.06
N ARG A 91 40.88 11.89 22.03
CA ARG A 91 41.39 11.57 20.71
C ARG A 91 42.92 11.62 20.76
N PRO A 92 43.62 10.52 20.47
CA PRO A 92 45.07 10.53 20.50
C PRO A 92 45.64 11.48 19.45
N ALA A 93 46.64 12.29 19.82
CA ALA A 93 47.22 13.32 18.95
C ALA A 93 47.72 12.78 17.59
N ARG A 94 48.17 11.51 17.55
CA ARG A 94 48.58 10.82 16.31
C ARG A 94 47.44 10.62 15.29
N TRP A 95 46.19 10.72 15.72
CA TRP A 95 44.98 10.60 14.88
C TRP A 95 44.44 11.95 14.41
N SER A 96 45.00 13.05 14.92
CA SER A 96 44.68 14.40 14.48
C SER A 96 45.93 15.01 13.84
N MET A 97 45.90 15.21 12.53
CA MET A 97 46.93 15.98 11.86
C MET A 97 46.86 17.43 12.36
N GLN A 98 47.84 17.87 13.16
CA GLN A 98 47.95 19.27 13.55
C GLN A 98 48.42 20.05 12.33
N LEU A 99 47.54 20.85 11.74
CA LEU A 99 47.98 21.78 10.72
C LEU A 99 48.92 22.79 11.37
N PRO A 100 50.14 22.98 10.83
CA PRO A 100 51.02 24.03 11.32
C PRO A 100 50.29 25.36 11.21
N THR A 101 50.36 26.18 12.26
CA THR A 101 49.81 27.53 12.25
C THR A 101 50.53 28.31 11.15
N LEU A 102 49.86 28.48 10.02
CA LEU A 102 50.35 29.32 8.95
C LEU A 102 50.21 30.76 9.43
N GLU A 103 51.34 31.45 9.60
CA GLU A 103 51.43 32.90 9.77
C GLU A 103 50.85 33.58 8.51
N MET A 104 49.51 33.61 8.40
CA MET A 104 48.82 34.36 7.35
C MET A 104 48.84 35.83 7.75
N THR A 105 49.87 36.55 7.30
CA THR A 105 49.75 38.00 7.15
C THR A 105 48.67 38.26 6.08
N PRO A 106 47.57 38.98 6.40
CA PRO A 106 46.52 39.23 5.45
C PRO A 106 47.04 40.20 4.39
N ARG A 107 47.57 39.67 3.28
CA ARG A 107 47.84 40.47 2.08
C ARG A 107 46.52 40.69 1.35
N THR A 108 45.79 41.69 1.80
CA THR A 108 44.63 42.22 1.10
C THR A 108 45.09 42.79 -0.25
N GLY A 109 44.66 42.18 -1.36
CA GLY A 109 44.48 42.94 -2.60
C GLY A 109 45.37 42.67 -3.81
N GLN A 110 45.99 41.50 -3.99
CA GLN A 110 46.57 41.17 -5.31
C GLN A 110 46.08 39.84 -5.86
N ARG A 111 45.25 39.92 -6.91
CA ARG A 111 44.84 38.77 -7.72
C ARG A 111 46.06 38.21 -8.45
N PRO A 112 46.34 36.89 -8.36
CA PRO A 112 47.46 36.33 -9.09
C PRO A 112 47.15 36.34 -10.59
N ARG A 113 48.12 36.79 -11.39
CA ARG A 113 48.07 36.68 -12.85
C ARG A 113 48.20 35.20 -13.24
N LEU A 114 47.25 34.70 -14.03
CA LEU A 114 47.27 33.34 -14.57
C LEU A 114 48.51 33.14 -15.44
N SER A 115 49.49 32.40 -14.92
CA SER A 115 50.68 32.02 -15.67
C SER A 115 50.39 30.80 -16.57
N ARG A 116 50.94 30.88 -17.78
CA ARG A 116 50.92 29.92 -18.89
C ARG A 116 51.03 28.45 -18.43
N ARG A 117 50.23 27.56 -19.03
CA ARG A 117 50.24 26.09 -18.84
C ARG A 117 51.69 25.56 -18.83
N ARG A 118 52.18 25.26 -17.63
CA ARG A 118 53.40 24.47 -17.40
C ARG A 118 53.04 23.01 -17.65
N ARG A 119 53.90 22.26 -18.36
CA ARG A 119 53.77 20.80 -18.47
C ARG A 119 53.68 20.21 -17.07
N LEU A 120 52.59 19.50 -16.81
CA LEU A 120 52.36 18.82 -15.53
C LEU A 120 53.49 17.79 -15.33
N PRO A 121 54.18 17.77 -14.17
CA PRO A 121 55.05 16.66 -13.81
C PRO A 121 54.27 15.35 -13.84
N ALA A 122 54.93 14.25 -14.19
CA ALA A 122 54.31 12.92 -14.14
C ALA A 122 53.73 12.67 -12.74
N PRO A 123 52.53 12.06 -12.64
CA PRO A 123 51.89 11.83 -11.35
C PRO A 123 52.82 11.02 -10.44
N PRO A 124 52.96 11.39 -9.16
CA PRO A 124 53.74 10.61 -8.21
C PRO A 124 53.16 9.19 -8.12
N PRO A 125 54.00 8.18 -7.83
CA PRO A 125 53.53 6.81 -7.68
C PRO A 125 52.40 6.77 -6.63
N PRO A 126 51.33 5.99 -6.86
CA PRO A 126 50.25 5.89 -5.89
C PRO A 126 50.83 5.50 -4.53
N PRO A 127 50.33 6.09 -3.43
CA PRO A 127 50.80 5.72 -2.09
C PRO A 127 50.66 4.20 -1.91
N PRO A 128 51.50 3.56 -1.09
CA PRO A 128 51.39 2.13 -0.82
C PRO A 128 50.10 1.88 -0.03
N THR A 129 48.97 1.84 -0.72
CA THR A 129 47.75 1.23 -0.22
C THR A 129 48.06 -0.26 -0.24
N GLY A 130 48.27 -0.83 0.95
CA GLY A 130 48.30 -2.29 1.10
C GLY A 130 47.07 -2.90 0.41
N PRO A 131 47.14 -4.18 0.00
CA PRO A 131 46.04 -4.82 -0.71
C PRO A 131 44.76 -4.64 0.08
N THR A 132 43.77 -3.97 -0.50
CA THR A 132 42.43 -3.87 0.09
C THR A 132 41.90 -5.28 0.21
N GLN A 133 42.00 -5.86 1.42
CA GLN A 133 41.46 -7.19 1.65
C GLN A 133 39.95 -7.10 1.48
N ALA A 134 39.41 -7.87 0.55
CA ALA A 134 37.98 -8.04 0.44
C ALA A 134 37.43 -8.50 1.80
N PRO A 135 36.20 -8.10 2.16
CA PRO A 135 35.57 -8.60 3.38
C PRO A 135 35.68 -10.12 3.43
N SER A 136 36.02 -10.66 4.60
CA SER A 136 36.17 -12.10 4.78
C SER A 136 34.92 -12.85 4.32
N ALA A 137 35.08 -14.03 3.72
CA ALA A 137 33.97 -14.81 3.18
C ALA A 137 32.84 -15.05 4.21
N GLY A 138 33.16 -15.08 5.50
CA GLY A 138 32.18 -15.17 6.59
C GLY A 138 31.29 -13.94 6.74
N PHE A 139 31.82 -12.72 6.57
CA PHE A 139 30.99 -11.50 6.60
C PHE A 139 30.07 -11.43 5.38
N ALA A 140 30.58 -11.78 4.20
CA ALA A 140 29.76 -11.87 2.99
C ALA A 140 28.61 -12.87 3.16
N ALA A 141 28.87 -14.03 3.76
CA ALA A 141 27.84 -15.03 4.05
C ALA A 141 26.78 -14.53 5.05
N VAL A 142 27.19 -13.80 6.10
CA VAL A 142 26.24 -13.24 7.08
C VAL A 142 25.39 -12.13 6.46
N VAL A 143 26.00 -11.21 5.71
CA VAL A 143 25.24 -10.14 5.02
C VAL A 143 24.30 -10.75 3.98
N LEU A 144 24.74 -11.77 3.24
CA LEU A 144 23.88 -12.49 2.31
C LEU A 144 22.73 -13.19 3.04
N ALA A 145 22.99 -13.86 4.16
CA ALA A 145 21.97 -14.54 4.95
C ALA A 145 20.97 -13.56 5.59
N VAL A 146 21.44 -12.40 6.06
CA VAL A 146 20.59 -11.34 6.59
C VAL A 146 19.77 -10.70 5.48
N LEU A 147 20.36 -10.41 4.31
CA LEU A 147 19.62 -9.88 3.16
C LEU A 147 18.61 -10.90 2.65
N VAL A 148 18.97 -12.18 2.53
CA VAL A 148 18.06 -13.27 2.16
C VAL A 148 16.94 -13.40 3.19
N GLY A 149 17.27 -13.38 4.48
CA GLY A 149 16.30 -13.41 5.57
C GLY A 149 15.36 -12.19 5.56
N LEU A 150 15.88 -10.99 5.32
CA LEU A 150 15.08 -9.79 5.13
C LEU A 150 14.19 -9.94 3.90
N THR A 151 14.72 -10.39 2.76
CA THR A 151 13.92 -10.58 1.54
C THR A 151 12.82 -11.62 1.72
N LEU A 152 13.05 -12.67 2.51
CA LEU A 152 12.02 -13.66 2.87
C LEU A 152 10.98 -13.11 3.85
N LEU A 153 11.40 -12.23 4.77
CA LEU A 153 10.51 -11.57 5.73
C LEU A 153 9.71 -10.41 5.10
N LEU A 154 10.27 -9.73 4.10
CA LEU A 154 9.67 -8.55 3.44
C LEU A 154 9.01 -8.90 2.10
N GLY A 155 9.38 -10.01 1.47
CA GLY A 155 8.97 -10.36 0.11
C GLY A 155 8.39 -11.77 0.01
N GLY A 156 7.13 -11.84 -0.40
CA GLY A 156 6.74 -12.92 -1.31
C GLY A 156 5.83 -14.03 -0.77
N CYS A 157 5.09 -13.80 0.30
CA CYS A 157 4.13 -14.78 0.80
C CYS A 157 2.69 -14.23 0.84
N VAL A 158 2.32 -13.43 -0.17
CA VAL A 158 0.95 -12.92 -0.30
C VAL A 158 0.31 -13.49 -1.54
N GLN A 159 -0.87 -14.09 -1.37
CA GLN A 159 -1.76 -14.42 -2.46
C GLN A 159 -2.90 -13.41 -2.49
N ILE A 160 -3.10 -12.74 -3.63
CA ILE A 160 -4.16 -11.78 -3.89
C ILE A 160 -5.03 -12.38 -5.00
N ARG A 161 -6.29 -12.62 -4.67
CA ARG A 161 -7.32 -13.04 -5.61
C ARG A 161 -8.41 -11.99 -5.68
N ALA A 162 -8.74 -11.55 -6.89
CA ALA A 162 -9.89 -10.68 -7.13
C ALA A 162 -10.98 -11.48 -7.82
N ASP A 163 -12.19 -11.45 -7.28
CA ASP A 163 -13.34 -12.12 -7.85
C ASP A 163 -14.31 -11.07 -8.38
N LEU A 164 -14.77 -11.24 -9.63
CA LEU A 164 -15.78 -10.41 -10.27
C LEU A 164 -16.99 -11.28 -10.61
N ASP A 165 -18.11 -11.03 -9.95
CA ASP A 165 -19.34 -11.81 -10.11
C ASP A 165 -20.45 -11.02 -10.77
N LEU A 166 -20.94 -11.53 -11.90
CA LEU A 166 -22.12 -11.00 -12.59
C LEU A 166 -23.38 -11.57 -11.93
N VAL A 167 -23.90 -10.83 -10.94
CA VAL A 167 -25.09 -11.21 -10.17
C VAL A 167 -26.39 -10.90 -10.93
N GLY A 168 -26.33 -10.00 -11.92
CA GLY A 168 -27.46 -9.67 -12.78
C GLY A 168 -27.06 -8.84 -14.01
N PRO A 169 -28.05 -8.41 -14.82
CA PRO A 169 -27.80 -7.48 -15.92
C PRO A 169 -27.24 -6.17 -15.38
N ASP A 170 -26.08 -5.74 -15.90
CA ASP A 170 -25.32 -4.58 -15.43
C ASP A 170 -25.13 -4.54 -13.90
N ARG A 171 -24.96 -5.72 -13.27
CA ARG A 171 -24.71 -5.82 -11.82
C ARG A 171 -23.50 -6.70 -11.55
N LEU A 172 -22.45 -6.05 -11.08
CA LEU A 172 -21.18 -6.65 -10.72
C LEU A 172 -20.97 -6.56 -9.22
N GLU A 173 -20.68 -7.70 -8.61
CA GLU A 173 -20.14 -7.79 -7.26
C GLU A 173 -18.64 -8.04 -7.37
N MET A 174 -17.85 -7.36 -6.54
CA MET A 174 -16.40 -7.50 -6.52
C MET A 174 -15.94 -7.93 -5.14
N SER A 175 -15.02 -8.89 -5.10
CA SER A 175 -14.37 -9.31 -3.87
C SER A 175 -12.87 -9.42 -4.03
N TRP A 176 -12.15 -9.09 -2.97
CA TRP A 176 -10.70 -9.25 -2.87
C TRP A 176 -10.41 -10.18 -1.72
N HIS A 177 -9.69 -11.24 -2.01
CA HIS A 177 -9.21 -12.24 -1.06
C HIS A 177 -7.70 -12.10 -0.98
N ILE A 178 -7.20 -11.62 0.15
CA ILE A 178 -5.78 -11.43 0.40
C ILE A 178 -5.38 -12.37 1.51
N ASN A 179 -4.48 -13.30 1.22
CA ASN A 179 -3.98 -14.27 2.19
C ASN A 179 -2.47 -14.11 2.40
N SER A 180 -2.05 -14.10 3.65
CA SER A 180 -0.63 -14.17 4.02
C SER A 180 -0.24 -15.60 4.34
N LEU A 181 0.66 -16.18 3.55
CA LEU A 181 1.23 -17.52 3.79
C LEU A 181 2.07 -17.58 5.09
N SER A 182 2.36 -16.44 5.74
CA SER A 182 3.03 -16.38 7.05
C SER A 182 2.09 -16.62 8.24
N GLY A 183 0.78 -16.73 8.02
CA GLY A 183 -0.20 -16.91 9.09
C GLY A 183 -0.47 -15.66 9.93
N SER A 184 0.05 -14.50 9.52
CA SER A 184 -0.09 -13.22 10.23
C SER A 184 -0.50 -12.10 9.29
N THR A 185 -1.29 -11.14 9.79
CA THR A 185 -1.68 -9.95 9.01
C THR A 185 -0.46 -9.09 8.72
N LEU A 186 -0.28 -8.74 7.46
CA LEU A 186 0.87 -7.93 7.04
C LEU A 186 0.57 -6.44 7.24
N PRO A 187 1.59 -5.61 7.56
CA PRO A 187 1.40 -4.17 7.70
C PRO A 187 0.74 -3.53 6.46
N TRP A 188 1.12 -3.98 5.27
CA TRP A 188 0.55 -3.51 4.00
C TRP A 188 -0.97 -3.79 3.91
N GLN A 189 -1.43 -4.95 4.38
CA GLN A 189 -2.85 -5.33 4.37
C GLN A 189 -3.68 -4.41 5.28
N ASN A 190 -3.16 -4.13 6.48
CA ASN A 190 -3.81 -3.22 7.43
C ASN A 190 -3.89 -1.79 6.85
N ASN A 191 -2.81 -1.32 6.23
CA ASN A 191 -2.78 0.00 5.57
C ASN A 191 -3.75 0.06 4.39
N PHE A 192 -3.82 -1.00 3.58
CA PHE A 192 -4.76 -1.11 2.47
C PHE A 192 -6.21 -1.09 2.95
N GLN A 193 -6.55 -1.90 3.96
CA GLN A 193 -7.88 -1.89 4.56
C GLN A 193 -8.24 -0.51 5.13
N ALA A 194 -7.31 0.16 5.82
CA ALA A 194 -7.51 1.51 6.33
C ALA A 194 -7.75 2.52 5.19
N ALA A 195 -6.98 2.44 4.10
CA ALA A 195 -7.11 3.31 2.94
C ALA A 195 -8.43 3.17 2.17
N LEU A 196 -9.14 2.05 2.38
CA LEU A 196 -10.45 1.77 1.79
C LEU A 196 -11.64 2.12 2.71
N ARG A 197 -11.43 2.41 4.00
CA ARG A 197 -12.53 2.67 4.96
C ARG A 197 -13.38 3.88 4.57
N ASP A 198 -12.74 4.91 4.05
CA ASP A 198 -13.39 6.19 3.71
C ASP A 198 -13.80 6.27 2.23
N GLN A 199 -13.75 5.14 1.50
CA GLN A 199 -14.10 5.10 0.09
C GLN A 199 -15.58 4.78 -0.10
N GLU A 200 -16.30 5.62 -0.83
CA GLU A 200 -17.64 5.30 -1.32
C GLU A 200 -17.61 4.82 -2.77
N PRO A 201 -18.35 3.75 -3.14
CA PRO A 201 -19.10 2.86 -2.25
C PRO A 201 -18.20 1.97 -1.38
N ASN A 202 -18.65 1.72 -0.15
CA ASN A 202 -17.83 1.08 0.89
C ASN A 202 -17.58 -0.41 0.63
N TRP A 203 -16.37 -0.84 0.98
CA TRP A 203 -16.00 -2.24 1.08
C TRP A 203 -16.42 -2.80 2.44
N THR A 204 -17.03 -3.98 2.43
CA THR A 204 -17.25 -4.77 3.65
C THR A 204 -16.00 -5.59 3.89
N ALA A 205 -15.27 -5.27 4.97
CA ALA A 205 -14.05 -5.97 5.33
C ALA A 205 -14.33 -7.05 6.38
N THR A 206 -13.93 -8.28 6.11
CA THR A 206 -13.88 -9.38 7.08
C THR A 206 -12.45 -9.88 7.21
N GLN A 207 -11.95 -9.96 8.44
CA GLN A 207 -10.64 -10.55 8.73
C GLN A 207 -10.84 -11.98 9.21
N GLY A 208 -10.16 -12.91 8.56
CA GLY A 208 -10.12 -14.31 8.95
C GLY A 208 -9.07 -14.60 10.02
N ARG A 209 -8.95 -15.88 10.39
CA ARG A 209 -7.81 -16.35 11.18
C ARG A 209 -6.59 -16.47 10.24
N GLU A 210 -5.38 -16.32 10.78
CA GLU A 210 -4.13 -16.56 10.04
C GLU A 210 -3.77 -15.56 8.92
N GLY A 211 -4.19 -14.29 9.02
CA GLY A 211 -3.74 -13.26 8.08
C GLY A 211 -4.54 -13.18 6.77
N GLU A 212 -5.74 -13.74 6.76
CA GLU A 212 -6.73 -13.59 5.69
C GLU A 212 -7.50 -12.27 5.82
N LEU A 213 -7.58 -11.52 4.72
CA LEU A 213 -8.38 -10.31 4.58
C LEU A 213 -9.29 -10.45 3.36
N ASN A 214 -10.60 -10.41 3.61
CA ASN A 214 -11.64 -10.46 2.59
C ASN A 214 -12.35 -9.11 2.53
N LEU A 215 -12.43 -8.54 1.33
CA LEU A 215 -13.11 -7.27 1.07
C LEU A 215 -14.19 -7.53 0.03
N THR A 216 -15.45 -7.25 0.33
CA THR A 216 -16.55 -7.45 -0.61
C THR A 216 -17.31 -6.15 -0.87
N SER A 217 -17.64 -5.88 -2.11
CA SER A 217 -18.53 -4.78 -2.48
C SER A 217 -19.98 -5.26 -2.44
N ARG A 218 -20.92 -4.32 -2.34
CA ARG A 218 -22.31 -4.59 -2.77
C ARG A 218 -22.36 -4.80 -4.30
N PRO A 219 -23.45 -5.33 -4.87
CA PRO A 219 -23.66 -5.31 -6.31
C PRO A 219 -23.74 -3.87 -6.83
N LEU A 220 -22.88 -3.53 -7.78
CA LEU A 220 -22.73 -2.21 -8.39
C LEU A 220 -23.02 -2.27 -9.89
N ASN A 221 -23.37 -1.13 -10.48
CA ASN A 221 -23.39 -1.02 -11.94
C ASN A 221 -21.97 -1.01 -12.51
N THR A 222 -21.83 -1.28 -13.80
CA THR A 222 -20.52 -1.39 -14.45
C THR A 222 -19.67 -0.14 -14.29
N ASP A 223 -20.25 1.04 -14.47
CA ASP A 223 -19.51 2.31 -14.37
C ASP A 223 -18.98 2.58 -12.96
N THR A 224 -19.77 2.29 -11.93
CA THR A 224 -19.33 2.45 -10.53
C THR A 224 -18.35 1.36 -10.14
N ALA A 225 -18.55 0.13 -10.62
CA ALA A 225 -17.61 -0.97 -10.40
C ALA A 225 -16.24 -0.68 -11.04
N ALA A 226 -16.22 -0.12 -12.25
CA ALA A 226 -14.99 0.27 -12.94
C ALA A 226 -14.22 1.36 -12.17
N LYS A 227 -14.92 2.39 -11.67
CA LYS A 227 -14.32 3.43 -10.82
C LYS A 227 -13.80 2.86 -9.50
N LEU A 228 -14.60 2.03 -8.84
CA LEU A 228 -14.22 1.38 -7.59
C LEU A 228 -12.96 0.50 -7.76
N LEU A 229 -12.88 -0.26 -8.85
CA LEU A 229 -11.72 -1.08 -9.21
C LEU A 229 -10.48 -0.22 -9.50
N ALA A 230 -10.66 0.87 -10.25
CA ALA A 230 -9.56 1.79 -10.56
C ALA A 230 -8.96 2.42 -9.29
N ASP A 231 -9.83 2.91 -8.42
CA ASP A 231 -9.43 3.52 -7.16
C ASP A 231 -8.81 2.51 -6.18
N SER A 232 -9.35 1.28 -6.09
CA SER A 232 -8.83 0.25 -5.20
C SER A 232 -7.44 -0.23 -5.64
N VAL A 233 -7.21 -0.44 -6.94
CA VAL A 233 -5.88 -0.76 -7.49
C VAL A 233 -4.90 0.39 -7.27
N ALA A 234 -5.30 1.63 -7.51
CA ALA A 234 -4.44 2.79 -7.27
C ALA A 234 -4.07 2.98 -5.78
N ARG A 235 -4.98 2.66 -4.86
CA ARG A 235 -4.71 2.66 -3.41
C ARG A 235 -3.79 1.50 -3.01
N ALA A 236 -4.04 0.30 -3.53
CA ALA A 236 -3.19 -0.87 -3.30
C ALA A 236 -1.75 -0.62 -3.76
N GLY A 237 -1.58 -0.01 -4.94
CA GLY A 237 -0.28 0.44 -5.43
C GLY A 237 0.39 1.39 -4.45
N ARG A 238 -0.29 2.48 -4.06
CA ARG A 238 0.26 3.48 -3.12
C ARG A 238 0.65 2.89 -1.77
N THR A 239 -0.14 1.97 -1.21
CA THR A 239 0.20 1.32 0.07
C THR A 239 1.35 0.33 -0.06
N ALA A 240 1.59 -0.22 -1.25
CA ALA A 240 2.75 -1.04 -1.58
C ALA A 240 3.98 -0.23 -2.05
N GLY A 241 3.88 1.11 -2.13
CA GLY A 241 4.96 1.97 -2.63
C GLY A 241 5.12 1.94 -4.16
N LEU A 242 4.12 1.47 -4.89
CA LEU A 242 4.07 1.36 -6.35
C LEU A 242 3.09 2.38 -6.96
N SER A 243 3.33 2.79 -8.21
CA SER A 243 2.47 3.72 -8.95
C SER A 243 1.77 2.99 -10.08
N LEU A 244 0.79 2.16 -9.73
CA LEU A 244 0.03 1.39 -10.72
C LEU A 244 -0.94 2.30 -11.51
N PRO A 245 -0.95 2.24 -12.84
CA PRO A 245 -1.95 2.91 -13.66
C PRO A 245 -3.35 2.34 -13.39
N PRO A 246 -4.41 3.15 -13.59
CA PRO A 246 -5.77 2.70 -13.31
C PRO A 246 -6.20 1.60 -14.31
N PRO A 247 -6.72 0.46 -13.84
CA PRO A 247 -7.29 -0.56 -14.71
C PRO A 247 -8.55 -0.07 -15.44
N SER A 248 -8.81 -0.63 -16.61
CA SER A 248 -10.05 -0.38 -17.36
C SER A 248 -10.96 -1.60 -17.32
N LEU A 249 -12.18 -1.42 -16.82
CA LEU A 249 -13.24 -2.43 -16.84
C LEU A 249 -14.42 -1.89 -17.66
N SER A 250 -14.89 -2.67 -18.62
CA SER A 250 -16.11 -2.36 -19.37
C SER A 250 -16.94 -3.62 -19.59
N LEU A 251 -18.26 -3.47 -19.46
CA LEU A 251 -19.24 -4.51 -19.74
C LEU A 251 -20.32 -3.88 -20.62
N HIS A 252 -20.42 -4.37 -21.85
CA HIS A 252 -21.42 -3.92 -22.81
C HIS A 252 -22.50 -4.97 -22.93
N GLU A 253 -23.75 -4.57 -22.69
CA GLU A 253 -24.92 -5.44 -22.80
C GLU A 253 -25.77 -5.04 -23.99
N ARG A 254 -26.15 -6.04 -24.80
CA ARG A 254 -27.11 -5.88 -25.89
C ARG A 254 -28.31 -6.75 -25.61
N ASN A 255 -29.43 -6.10 -25.29
CA ASN A 255 -30.70 -6.76 -25.01
C ASN A 255 -31.36 -7.26 -26.30
N TRP A 256 -31.77 -8.52 -26.28
CA TRP A 256 -32.58 -9.17 -27.30
C TRP A 256 -33.89 -9.67 -26.68
N LEU A 257 -34.89 -9.94 -27.50
CA LEU A 257 -36.20 -10.41 -27.03
C LEU A 257 -36.12 -11.71 -26.20
N VAL A 258 -35.13 -12.56 -26.51
CA VAL A 258 -34.99 -13.91 -25.95
C VAL A 258 -33.78 -14.06 -25.02
N GLY A 259 -32.99 -13.01 -24.85
CA GLY A 259 -31.76 -13.06 -24.05
C GLY A 259 -30.94 -11.78 -24.12
N VAL A 260 -29.76 -11.80 -23.52
CA VAL A 260 -28.83 -10.66 -23.47
C VAL A 260 -27.47 -11.14 -23.93
N GLN A 261 -26.86 -10.41 -24.86
CA GLN A 261 -25.46 -10.60 -25.23
C GLN A 261 -24.60 -9.68 -24.37
N GLN A 262 -23.60 -10.25 -23.72
CA GLN A 262 -22.69 -9.53 -22.82
C GLN A 262 -21.27 -9.62 -23.36
N ASN A 263 -20.57 -8.50 -23.43
CA ASN A 263 -19.16 -8.41 -23.79
C ASN A 263 -18.39 -7.71 -22.68
N LEU A 264 -17.48 -8.41 -22.03
CA LEU A 264 -16.64 -7.86 -20.96
C LEU A 264 -15.22 -7.66 -21.48
N THR A 265 -14.62 -6.52 -21.14
CA THR A 265 -13.21 -6.23 -21.39
C THR A 265 -12.58 -5.68 -20.12
N LEU A 266 -11.46 -6.28 -19.72
CA LEU A 266 -10.72 -5.95 -18.51
C LEU A 266 -9.22 -5.84 -18.86
N ASN A 267 -8.66 -4.65 -18.60
CA ASN A 267 -7.24 -4.38 -18.80
C ASN A 267 -6.60 -3.98 -17.48
N LEU A 268 -5.49 -4.63 -17.14
CA LEU A 268 -4.67 -4.32 -15.99
C LEU A 268 -3.22 -4.20 -16.43
N ASP A 269 -2.63 -3.05 -16.21
CA ASP A 269 -1.21 -2.86 -16.46
C ASP A 269 -0.43 -3.09 -15.16
N LEU A 270 0.39 -4.15 -15.16
CA LEU A 270 1.21 -4.57 -14.04
C LEU A 270 2.71 -4.48 -14.38
N THR A 271 3.11 -3.59 -15.29
CA THR A 271 4.52 -3.45 -15.70
C THR A 271 5.47 -3.07 -14.56
N GLU A 272 4.99 -2.34 -13.55
CA GLU A 272 5.82 -1.95 -12.39
C GLU A 272 6.06 -3.11 -11.40
N ILE A 273 5.27 -4.18 -11.47
CA ILE A 273 5.40 -5.33 -10.56
C ILE A 273 6.40 -6.32 -11.17
N THR A 274 7.56 -6.50 -10.54
CA THR A 274 8.63 -7.38 -11.08
C THR A 274 9.01 -8.54 -10.13
N SER A 275 8.58 -8.52 -8.86
CA SER A 275 9.15 -9.37 -7.81
C SER A 275 8.14 -10.13 -6.94
N LEU A 276 6.95 -10.47 -7.45
CA LEU A 276 6.01 -11.34 -6.75
C LEU A 276 6.17 -12.81 -7.20
N PRO A 277 5.76 -13.80 -6.39
CA PRO A 277 5.69 -15.19 -6.82
C PRO A 277 4.76 -15.37 -8.03
N SER A 278 5.07 -16.30 -8.92
CA SER A 278 4.38 -16.49 -10.21
C SER A 278 2.89 -16.89 -10.11
N ASP A 279 2.37 -17.12 -8.89
CA ASP A 279 0.99 -17.56 -8.62
C ASP A 279 0.29 -16.69 -7.56
N SER A 280 0.85 -15.51 -7.28
CA SER A 280 0.34 -14.61 -6.23
C SER A 280 -0.85 -13.77 -6.68
N LEU A 281 -1.08 -13.60 -7.99
CA LEU A 281 -2.10 -12.70 -8.54
C LEU A 281 -3.06 -13.47 -9.43
N LEU A 282 -4.33 -13.53 -9.01
CA LEU A 282 -5.38 -14.24 -9.73
C LEU A 282 -6.64 -13.39 -9.83
N ILE A 283 -7.28 -13.39 -11.00
CA ILE A 283 -8.65 -12.89 -11.15
C ILE A 283 -9.57 -14.07 -11.43
N SER A 284 -10.66 -14.21 -10.68
CA SER A 284 -11.76 -15.11 -11.05
C SER A 284 -12.98 -14.31 -11.50
N ILE A 285 -13.64 -14.76 -12.57
CA ILE A 285 -14.86 -14.11 -13.08
C ILE A 285 -15.98 -15.14 -13.14
N GLY A 286 -17.09 -14.85 -12.49
CA GLY A 286 -18.27 -15.69 -12.44
C GLY A 286 -19.52 -15.02 -13.01
N PRO A 287 -20.51 -15.79 -13.50
CA PRO A 287 -20.39 -17.18 -13.92
C PRO A 287 -19.77 -17.31 -15.32
N GLY A 288 -18.94 -18.34 -15.49
CA GLY A 288 -18.24 -18.71 -16.72
C GLY A 288 -19.01 -19.69 -17.63
N THR A 289 -20.34 -19.69 -17.57
CA THR A 289 -21.21 -20.48 -18.46
C THR A 289 -21.49 -19.75 -19.77
N ASP A 290 -21.84 -20.47 -20.84
CA ASP A 290 -22.25 -19.92 -22.14
C ASP A 290 -21.25 -18.92 -22.78
N LEU A 291 -19.96 -19.09 -22.48
CA LEU A 291 -18.87 -18.31 -23.06
C LEU A 291 -18.64 -18.73 -24.51
N ARG A 292 -18.68 -17.77 -25.44
CA ARG A 292 -18.45 -18.02 -26.87
C ARG A 292 -17.02 -17.71 -27.31
N GLN A 293 -16.48 -16.62 -26.78
CA GLN A 293 -15.13 -16.15 -27.10
C GLN A 293 -14.49 -15.73 -25.79
N VAL A 294 -13.32 -16.28 -25.48
CA VAL A 294 -12.50 -15.87 -24.33
C VAL A 294 -11.10 -15.68 -24.87
N SER A 295 -10.57 -14.47 -24.72
CA SER A 295 -9.22 -14.13 -25.15
C SER A 295 -8.53 -13.43 -24.00
N SER A 296 -7.37 -13.95 -23.62
CA SER A 296 -6.57 -13.42 -22.52
C SER A 296 -5.11 -13.40 -22.94
N ALA A 297 -4.42 -12.35 -22.55
CA ALA A 297 -3.00 -12.17 -22.78
C ALA A 297 -2.36 -11.53 -21.54
N PRO A 298 -1.10 -11.86 -21.23
CA PRO A 298 -0.23 -12.82 -21.92
C PRO A 298 -0.46 -14.28 -21.48
N ILE A 299 -1.04 -14.53 -20.30
CA ILE A 299 -1.36 -15.88 -19.81
C ILE A 299 -2.82 -16.22 -20.18
N PRO A 300 -3.10 -17.41 -20.75
CA PRO A 300 -4.46 -17.81 -21.05
C PRO A 300 -5.25 -18.12 -19.77
N ALA A 301 -6.45 -17.55 -19.68
CA ALA A 301 -7.45 -17.85 -18.69
C ALA A 301 -7.97 -19.28 -18.89
N ARG A 302 -8.28 -19.95 -17.77
CA ARG A 302 -8.80 -21.31 -17.72
C ARG A 302 -10.22 -21.29 -17.19
N LEU A 303 -11.04 -22.25 -17.59
CA LEU A 303 -12.35 -22.45 -16.99
C LEU A 303 -12.22 -23.51 -15.90
N ASP A 304 -12.51 -23.13 -14.65
CA ASP A 304 -12.51 -24.03 -13.50
C ASP A 304 -13.79 -23.81 -12.69
N ASN A 305 -14.49 -24.90 -12.34
CA ASN A 305 -15.75 -24.86 -11.57
C ASN A 305 -16.75 -23.79 -12.05
N GLN A 306 -16.98 -23.69 -13.36
CA GLN A 306 -17.87 -22.69 -13.98
C GLN A 306 -17.48 -21.23 -13.69
N ARG A 307 -16.21 -20.96 -13.41
CA ARG A 307 -15.62 -19.62 -13.29
C ARG A 307 -14.42 -19.50 -14.22
N ILE A 308 -14.23 -18.32 -14.80
CA ILE A 308 -13.00 -18.01 -15.55
C ILE A 308 -11.93 -17.71 -14.51
N VAL A 309 -10.87 -18.50 -14.47
CA VAL A 309 -9.70 -18.31 -13.61
C VAL A 309 -8.56 -17.79 -14.47
N TRP A 310 -8.14 -16.55 -14.23
CA TRP A 310 -7.14 -15.85 -15.01
C TRP A 310 -5.94 -15.46 -14.14
N PRO A 311 -4.81 -16.18 -14.25
CA PRO A 311 -3.55 -15.78 -13.62
C PRO A 311 -2.98 -14.55 -14.31
N LEU A 312 -2.52 -13.57 -13.51
CA LEU A 312 -1.95 -12.33 -14.04
C LEU A 312 -0.43 -12.45 -14.20
N ALA A 313 0.09 -12.01 -15.33
CA ALA A 313 1.52 -11.88 -15.54
C ALA A 313 2.04 -10.58 -14.95
N GLN A 314 3.21 -10.67 -14.32
CA GLN A 314 3.94 -9.55 -13.77
C GLN A 314 4.81 -8.92 -14.86
N GLY A 315 5.10 -7.62 -14.76
CA GLY A 315 5.94 -6.92 -15.73
C GLY A 315 5.29 -6.74 -17.11
N ALA A 316 3.98 -6.98 -17.23
CA ALA A 316 3.26 -6.97 -18.50
C ALA A 316 1.87 -6.33 -18.37
N VAL A 317 1.33 -5.92 -19.52
CA VAL A 317 -0.06 -5.50 -19.64
C VAL A 317 -0.93 -6.74 -19.81
N ASN A 318 -1.85 -6.94 -18.88
CA ASN A 318 -2.79 -8.04 -18.85
C ASN A 318 -4.10 -7.58 -19.48
N HIS A 319 -4.60 -8.33 -20.45
CA HIS A 319 -5.85 -8.06 -21.15
C HIS A 319 -6.73 -9.31 -21.15
N LEU A 320 -7.97 -9.20 -20.69
CA LEU A 320 -8.99 -10.24 -20.77
C LEU A 320 -10.24 -9.68 -21.45
N GLN A 321 -10.72 -10.42 -22.45
CA GLN A 321 -12.00 -10.17 -23.09
C GLN A 321 -12.80 -11.45 -23.18
N TRP A 322 -14.11 -11.36 -22.96
CA TRP A 322 -15.00 -12.46 -23.24
C TRP A 322 -16.38 -12.02 -23.72
N GLN A 323 -17.04 -12.91 -24.46
CA GLN A 323 -18.41 -12.75 -24.92
C GLN A 323 -19.30 -13.89 -24.41
N ARG A 324 -20.46 -13.53 -23.86
CA ARG A 324 -21.47 -14.47 -23.34
C ARG A 324 -22.85 -14.18 -23.89
N TRP A 325 -23.64 -15.23 -24.02
CA TRP A 325 -25.08 -15.12 -24.23
C TRP A 325 -25.82 -15.61 -22.99
N GLN A 326 -26.75 -14.81 -22.47
CA GLN A 326 -27.60 -15.19 -21.35
C GLN A 326 -29.05 -15.26 -21.80
N TRP A 327 -29.69 -16.42 -21.63
CA TRP A 327 -31.11 -16.58 -21.97
C TRP A 327 -32.02 -15.85 -20.98
N SER A 328 -33.04 -15.17 -21.50
CA SER A 328 -34.08 -14.54 -20.68
C SER A 328 -35.20 -15.54 -20.41
N ARG A 329 -35.49 -15.83 -19.14
CA ARG A 329 -36.64 -16.68 -18.75
C ARG A 329 -37.96 -16.10 -19.27
N LEU A 330 -38.10 -14.78 -19.23
CA LEU A 330 -39.27 -14.07 -19.76
C LEU A 330 -39.34 -14.17 -21.29
N GLY A 331 -38.20 -14.04 -21.96
CA GLY A 331 -38.11 -14.17 -23.42
C GLY A 331 -38.46 -15.56 -23.92
N LEU A 332 -37.94 -16.60 -23.26
CA LEU A 332 -38.28 -18.00 -23.53
C LEU A 332 -39.76 -18.29 -23.21
N GLY A 333 -40.28 -17.77 -22.10
CA GLY A 333 -41.70 -17.88 -21.77
C GLY A 333 -42.59 -17.21 -22.83
N GLY A 334 -42.21 -16.02 -23.31
CA GLY A 334 -42.90 -15.31 -24.38
C GLY A 334 -42.91 -16.10 -25.70
N LEU A 335 -41.78 -16.71 -26.08
CA LEU A 335 -41.72 -17.62 -27.23
C LEU A 335 -42.64 -18.84 -27.04
N GLY A 336 -42.68 -19.42 -25.84
CA GLY A 336 -43.56 -20.54 -25.52
C GLY A 336 -45.04 -20.18 -25.69
N ILE A 337 -45.47 -19.03 -25.16
CA ILE A 337 -46.85 -18.54 -25.31
C ILE A 337 -47.18 -18.29 -26.78
N LEU A 338 -46.27 -17.64 -27.52
CA LEU A 338 -46.45 -17.38 -28.95
C LEU A 338 -46.56 -18.69 -29.75
N GLY A 339 -45.76 -19.70 -29.39
CA GLY A 339 -45.85 -21.04 -29.96
C GLY A 339 -47.19 -21.72 -29.67
N LEU A 340 -47.69 -21.65 -28.43
CA LEU A 340 -49.00 -22.20 -28.06
C LEU A 340 -50.15 -21.50 -28.79
N LEU A 341 -50.08 -20.18 -28.95
CA LEU A 341 -51.06 -19.42 -29.73
C LEU A 341 -51.04 -19.83 -31.21
N LEU A 342 -49.86 -19.99 -31.81
CA LEU A 342 -49.70 -20.47 -33.19
C LEU A 342 -50.25 -21.89 -33.37
N ILE A 343 -49.97 -22.79 -32.42
CA ILE A 343 -50.53 -24.15 -32.45
C ILE A 343 -52.05 -24.10 -32.31
N SER A 344 -52.58 -23.28 -31.40
CA SER A 344 -54.02 -23.11 -31.21
C SER A 344 -54.72 -22.58 -32.46
N THR A 345 -54.17 -21.56 -33.12
CA THR A 345 -54.73 -21.02 -34.36
C THR A 345 -54.64 -22.01 -35.52
N LEU A 346 -53.56 -22.78 -35.60
CA LEU A 346 -53.38 -23.81 -36.61
C LEU A 346 -54.38 -24.97 -36.41
N LEU A 347 -54.56 -25.44 -35.18
CA LEU A 347 -55.60 -26.43 -34.84
C LEU A 347 -57.01 -25.91 -35.12
N GLN A 348 -57.28 -24.63 -34.82
CA GLN A 348 -58.56 -24.00 -35.11
C GLN A 348 -58.80 -23.91 -36.62
N SER A 349 -57.77 -23.59 -37.42
CA SER A 349 -57.86 -23.56 -38.88
C SER A 349 -58.12 -24.95 -39.48
N ILE A 350 -57.47 -26.00 -38.94
CA ILE A 350 -57.70 -27.39 -39.34
C ILE A 350 -59.11 -27.81 -38.96
N ARG A 351 -59.57 -27.46 -37.76
CA ARG A 351 -60.95 -27.75 -37.33
C ARG A 351 -61.98 -27.10 -38.25
N GLN A 352 -61.74 -25.84 -38.67
CA GLN A 352 -62.60 -25.13 -39.61
C GLN A 352 -62.58 -25.78 -41.00
N SER A 353 -61.41 -26.21 -41.50
CA SER A 353 -61.31 -26.88 -42.80
C SER A 353 -61.94 -28.28 -42.81
N LEU A 354 -61.99 -28.96 -41.65
CA LEU A 354 -62.69 -30.24 -41.46
C LEU A 354 -64.23 -30.09 -41.30
N GLY A 355 -64.78 -28.88 -41.44
CA GLY A 355 -66.23 -28.65 -41.47
C GLY A 355 -66.91 -28.51 -40.10
N PHE A 356 -66.15 -28.54 -38.99
CA PHE A 356 -66.66 -28.24 -37.66
C PHE A 356 -66.70 -26.72 -37.44
N GLY A 357 -67.55 -26.04 -38.20
CA GLY A 357 -67.77 -24.59 -38.12
C GLY A 357 -68.36 -24.15 -36.79
N TYR A 358 -68.33 -22.83 -36.53
CA TYR A 358 -68.97 -22.24 -35.36
C TYR A 358 -70.46 -22.61 -35.30
N PRO A 359 -71.01 -22.93 -34.12
CA PRO A 359 -72.44 -23.19 -33.99
C PRO A 359 -73.20 -21.96 -34.48
N GLN A 360 -73.97 -22.11 -35.56
CA GLN A 360 -74.89 -21.07 -35.98
C GLN A 360 -75.94 -20.94 -34.86
N LEU A 361 -76.05 -19.75 -34.29
CA LEU A 361 -77.13 -19.45 -33.36
C LEU A 361 -78.46 -19.65 -34.12
N PRO A 362 -79.45 -20.36 -33.54
CA PRO A 362 -80.77 -20.42 -34.14
C PRO A 362 -81.31 -18.99 -34.25
N SER A 363 -81.66 -18.60 -35.47
CA SER A 363 -82.31 -17.34 -35.83
C SER A 363 -83.66 -17.18 -35.15
#